data_AF-A0A3P7M2A8-F1
#
_entry.id   AF-A0A3P7M2A8-F1
#
_cell.length_a   1.000
_cell.length_b   1.000
_cell.length_c   1.000
_cell.angle_alpha   90.00
_cell.angle_beta   90.00
_cell.angle_gamma   90.00
#
_symmetry.space_group_name_H-M   'P 1'
#
loop_
_entity.id
_entity.type
_entity.pdbx_description
1 polymer ?
#
loop_
_entity_poly.entity_id
_entity_poly.type
_entity_poly.pdbx_seq_one_letter_code
_entity_poly.pdbx_strand_id
1 'polypeptide(L)'
;MLRVALRCARQMPSVCSQGATTITRSYAAVGSKVVPTKVDKSVVEEDAEKLAKYVCINYYIQGEEPGPKILPDSEYPPWLFELDLRPPRPLEDLDPEKDGWLYWRALRNRQIQQNRRIEKLKTRFLHLQNSPSMKKYSKF
;
A
#
# COMPACT_ATOMS: atom_id res chain seq x y z
N MET A 1 -12.44 -64.34 -32.38
CA MET A 1 -13.15 -63.14 -31.86
C MET A 1 -13.61 -63.44 -30.45
N LEU A 2 -13.40 -62.51 -29.51
CA LEU A 2 -14.19 -62.22 -28.28
C LEU A 2 -13.23 -61.68 -27.20
N ARG A 3 -13.22 -60.35 -27.07
CA ARG A 3 -12.53 -59.62 -26.00
C ARG A 3 -13.42 -59.66 -24.76
N VAL A 4 -12.89 -60.19 -23.66
CA VAL A 4 -13.52 -60.10 -22.33
C VAL A 4 -13.33 -58.68 -21.81
N ALA A 5 -14.41 -57.92 -21.72
CA ALA A 5 -14.44 -56.58 -21.14
C ALA A 5 -14.88 -56.67 -19.67
N LEU A 6 -13.94 -56.55 -18.74
CA LEU A 6 -14.23 -56.30 -17.32
C LEU A 6 -14.73 -54.86 -17.18
N ARG A 7 -16.03 -54.70 -16.91
CA ARG A 7 -16.64 -53.41 -16.56
C ARG A 7 -16.27 -53.07 -15.12
N CYS A 8 -15.29 -52.18 -14.92
CA CYS A 8 -15.06 -51.54 -13.64
C CYS A 8 -16.02 -50.35 -13.53
N ALA A 9 -17.14 -50.53 -12.81
CA ALA A 9 -18.05 -49.45 -12.49
C ALA A 9 -17.38 -48.52 -11.46
N ARG A 10 -16.87 -47.37 -11.91
CA ARG A 10 -16.46 -46.29 -11.01
C ARG A 10 -17.71 -45.52 -10.58
N GLN A 11 -18.16 -45.79 -9.37
CA GLN A 11 -19.09 -44.93 -8.64
C GLN A 11 -18.40 -43.57 -8.43
N MET A 12 -18.92 -42.50 -9.05
CA MET A 12 -18.47 -41.13 -8.75
C MET A 12 -19.22 -40.64 -7.50
N PRO A 13 -18.54 -40.13 -6.46
CA PRO A 13 -19.24 -39.52 -5.34
C PRO A 13 -19.87 -38.19 -5.78
N SER A 14 -21.13 -37.98 -5.38
CA SER A 14 -21.86 -36.72 -5.58
C SER A 14 -21.17 -35.60 -4.79
N VAL A 15 -20.60 -34.64 -5.49
CA VAL A 15 -20.06 -33.42 -4.87
C VAL A 15 -21.25 -32.57 -4.42
N CYS A 16 -21.47 -32.52 -3.10
CA CYS A 16 -22.37 -31.58 -2.46
C CYS A 16 -22.05 -30.15 -2.93
N SER A 17 -23.06 -29.46 -3.45
CA SER A 17 -23.02 -28.03 -3.76
C SER A 17 -22.80 -27.25 -2.47
N GLN A 18 -21.55 -26.87 -2.17
CA GLN A 18 -21.29 -25.89 -1.14
C GLN A 18 -21.64 -24.51 -1.70
N GLY A 19 -22.72 -23.93 -1.18
CA GLY A 19 -23.10 -22.56 -1.45
C GLY A 19 -21.93 -21.63 -1.13
N ALA A 20 -21.67 -20.68 -2.01
CA ALA A 20 -20.69 -19.62 -1.80
C ALA A 20 -21.10 -18.78 -0.58
N THR A 21 -20.53 -19.09 0.58
CA THR A 21 -20.59 -18.21 1.74
C THR A 21 -19.70 -17.01 1.47
N THR A 22 -20.33 -15.90 1.08
CA THR A 22 -19.69 -14.59 1.03
C THR A 22 -19.15 -14.27 2.42
N ILE A 23 -17.84 -14.41 2.62
CA ILE A 23 -17.16 -13.98 3.85
C ILE A 23 -17.19 -12.45 3.86
N THR A 24 -18.25 -11.89 4.45
CA THR A 24 -18.28 -10.46 4.77
C THR A 24 -17.37 -10.25 5.97
N ARG A 25 -16.20 -9.64 5.74
CA ARG A 25 -15.34 -9.19 6.84
C ARG A 25 -16.05 -8.04 7.55
N SER A 26 -16.63 -8.30 8.72
CA SER A 26 -17.12 -7.26 9.63
C SER A 26 -15.91 -6.62 10.32
N TYR A 27 -15.40 -5.52 9.76
CA TYR A 27 -14.49 -4.64 10.50
C TYR A 27 -15.29 -3.96 11.60
N ALA A 28 -14.94 -4.20 12.87
CA ALA A 28 -15.38 -3.34 13.95
C ALA A 28 -14.81 -1.94 13.68
N ALA A 29 -15.67 -1.02 13.27
CA ALA A 29 -15.31 0.38 13.11
C ALA A 29 -15.13 0.97 14.51
N VAL A 30 -13.96 0.75 15.11
CA VAL A 30 -13.50 1.54 16.25
C VAL A 30 -13.16 2.92 15.69
N GLY A 31 -14.20 3.74 15.53
CA GLY A 31 -14.11 5.15 15.21
C GLY A 31 -13.55 5.90 16.40
N SER A 32 -12.28 5.67 16.74
CA SER A 32 -11.54 6.57 17.60
C SER A 32 -11.50 7.91 16.89
N LYS A 33 -12.28 8.87 17.38
CA LYS A 33 -12.15 10.27 16.99
C LYS A 33 -10.72 10.66 17.33
N VAL A 34 -9.87 10.75 16.33
CA VAL A 34 -8.52 11.32 16.48
C VAL A 34 -8.75 12.79 16.79
N VAL A 35 -8.82 13.13 18.07
CA VAL A 35 -8.76 14.51 18.52
C VAL A 35 -7.38 15.00 18.10
N PRO A 36 -7.26 16.08 17.31
CA PRO A 36 -5.96 16.65 16.99
C PRO A 36 -5.37 17.16 18.30
N THR A 37 -4.46 16.38 18.89
CA THR A 37 -3.59 16.89 19.93
C THR A 37 -2.77 18.01 19.30
N LYS A 38 -2.71 19.15 19.98
CA LYS A 38 -1.84 20.25 19.56
C LYS A 38 -0.43 19.66 19.51
N VAL A 39 0.20 19.72 18.33
CA VAL A 39 1.60 19.31 18.20
C VAL A 39 2.39 20.33 19.01
N ASP A 40 3.01 19.88 20.09
CA ASP A 40 3.84 20.72 20.96
C ASP A 40 5.09 21.13 20.18
N LYS A 41 5.03 22.30 19.56
CA LYS A 41 6.14 22.87 18.76
C LYS A 41 7.34 23.28 19.60
N SER A 42 7.18 23.33 20.93
CA SER A 42 8.25 23.60 21.89
C SER A 42 9.35 22.52 21.93
N VAL A 43 9.20 21.42 21.19
CA VAL A 43 10.21 20.36 21.05
C VAL A 43 11.25 20.69 19.97
N VAL A 44 10.95 21.61 19.04
CA VAL A 44 11.85 21.89 17.91
C VAL A 44 12.90 22.92 18.34
N GLU A 45 14.15 22.47 18.40
CA GLU A 45 15.32 23.32 18.66
C GLU A 45 15.58 24.26 17.48
N GLU A 46 15.74 25.56 17.74
CA GLU A 46 15.94 26.59 16.69
C GLU A 46 17.41 27.04 16.56
N ASP A 47 18.27 26.63 17.49
CA ASP A 47 19.68 27.02 17.52
C ASP A 47 20.50 26.35 16.41
N ALA A 48 20.95 27.13 15.42
CA ALA A 48 21.69 26.63 14.27
C ALA A 48 22.99 25.88 14.63
N GLU A 49 23.74 26.36 15.63
CA GLU A 49 24.99 25.69 16.06
C GLU A 49 24.73 24.32 16.70
N LYS A 50 23.60 24.18 17.39
CA LYS A 50 23.20 22.93 18.05
C LYS A 50 22.73 21.93 17.00
N LEU A 51 21.93 22.37 16.03
CA LEU A 51 21.46 21.55 14.90
C LEU A 51 22.58 21.06 13.99
N ALA A 52 23.65 21.86 13.82
CA ALA A 52 24.80 21.45 13.01
C ALA A 52 25.71 20.41 13.70
N LYS A 53 25.68 20.33 15.04
CA LYS A 53 26.54 19.44 15.83
C LYS A 53 25.82 18.17 16.31
N TYR A 54 24.51 18.24 16.50
CA TYR A 54 23.71 17.19 17.13
C TYR A 54 22.47 16.85 16.32
N VAL A 55 22.09 15.57 16.39
CA VAL A 55 20.83 15.07 15.87
C VAL A 55 19.78 15.16 16.97
N CYS A 56 18.98 16.23 16.97
CA CYS A 56 17.95 16.52 17.98
C CYS A 56 16.71 15.60 17.89
N ILE A 57 16.90 14.28 18.05
CA ILE A 57 15.84 13.25 17.98
C ILE A 57 15.46 12.72 19.37
N ASN A 58 16.21 13.07 20.43
CA ASN A 58 15.98 12.54 21.77
C ASN A 58 14.57 12.94 22.29
N TYR A 59 13.75 11.93 22.62
CA TYR A 59 12.40 12.13 23.18
C TYR A 59 12.33 11.78 24.68
N TYR A 60 13.42 11.31 25.27
CA TYR A 60 13.46 10.96 26.69
C TYR A 60 13.60 12.21 27.54
N ILE A 61 12.76 12.32 28.57
CA ILE A 61 12.75 13.44 29.52
C ILE A 61 13.97 13.38 30.48
N GLN A 62 14.57 12.21 30.64
CA GLN A 62 15.61 11.93 31.64
C GLN A 62 17.04 12.24 31.16
N GLY A 63 17.22 12.85 30.00
CA GLY A 63 18.52 13.24 29.46
C GLY A 63 18.53 14.70 29.05
N GLU A 64 19.46 15.48 29.59
CA GLU A 64 19.66 16.89 29.23
C GLU A 64 20.35 17.05 27.86
N GLU A 65 20.89 15.96 27.31
CA GLU A 65 21.52 15.99 26.00
C GLU A 65 20.49 16.01 24.85
N PRO A 66 20.70 16.89 23.85
CA PRO A 66 19.78 17.01 22.72
C PRO A 66 19.72 15.77 21.83
N GLY A 67 20.74 14.92 21.87
CA GLY A 67 20.80 13.66 21.12
C GLY A 67 22.23 13.29 20.69
N PRO A 68 22.38 12.27 19.83
CA PRO A 68 23.68 11.85 19.32
C PRO A 68 24.41 12.98 18.56
N LYS A 69 25.73 13.08 18.75
CA LYS A 69 26.59 13.99 17.99
C LYS A 69 26.74 13.50 16.55
N ILE A 70 26.83 14.45 15.62
CA ILE A 70 27.17 14.17 14.22
C ILE A 70 28.68 13.94 14.16
N LEU A 71 29.07 12.77 13.66
CA LEU A 71 30.46 12.31 13.55
C LEU A 71 31.03 12.70 12.18
N PRO A 72 32.36 12.62 11.96
CA PRO A 72 32.92 12.81 10.63
C PRO A 72 32.47 11.72 9.65
N ASP A 73 32.42 12.05 8.36
CA ASP A 73 31.95 11.16 7.28
C ASP A 73 32.65 9.78 7.24
N SER A 74 33.90 9.71 7.70
CA SER A 74 34.70 8.47 7.77
C SER A 74 34.14 7.40 8.71
N GLU A 75 33.35 7.80 9.71
CA GLU A 75 32.75 6.86 10.67
C GLU A 75 31.45 6.26 10.15
N TYR A 76 30.85 6.87 9.13
CA TYR A 76 29.62 6.39 8.52
C TYR A 76 29.91 5.39 7.39
N PRO A 77 29.04 4.37 7.21
CA PRO A 77 29.18 3.46 6.09
C PRO A 77 29.11 4.18 4.72
N PRO A 78 29.89 3.74 3.72
CA PRO A 78 29.96 4.41 2.42
C PRO A 78 28.63 4.41 1.67
N TRP A 79 27.81 3.35 1.83
CA TRP A 79 26.49 3.24 1.19
C TRP A 79 25.52 4.36 1.59
N LEU A 80 25.75 5.06 2.71
CA LEU A 80 24.92 6.17 3.15
C LEU A 80 24.96 7.33 2.13
N PHE A 81 26.13 7.59 1.56
CA PHE A 81 26.35 8.67 0.60
C PHE A 81 26.02 8.26 -0.85
N GLU A 82 25.78 6.97 -1.08
CA GLU A 82 25.37 6.41 -2.37
C GLU A 82 23.85 6.38 -2.55
N LEU A 83 23.08 6.81 -1.54
CA LEU A 83 21.61 6.81 -1.60
C LEU A 83 21.08 7.85 -2.61
N ASP A 84 20.12 7.42 -3.43
CA ASP A 84 19.40 8.30 -4.35
C ASP A 84 18.48 9.28 -3.58
N LEU A 85 18.90 10.54 -3.45
CA LEU A 85 18.11 11.63 -2.85
C LEU A 85 17.10 12.26 -3.83
N ARG A 86 17.04 11.74 -5.06
CA ARG A 86 16.14 12.26 -6.09
C ARG A 86 14.69 11.85 -5.82
N PRO A 87 13.70 12.62 -6.29
CA PRO A 87 12.32 12.18 -6.25
C PRO A 87 12.18 10.82 -6.96
N PRO A 88 11.24 9.97 -6.51
CA PRO A 88 11.05 8.66 -7.11
C PRO A 88 10.71 8.80 -8.60
N ARG A 89 11.42 8.04 -9.45
CA ARG A 89 11.18 8.01 -10.89
C ARG A 89 9.73 7.56 -11.19
N PRO A 90 9.06 8.12 -12.21
CA PRO A 90 7.76 7.63 -12.62
C PRO A 90 7.86 6.21 -13.20
N LEU A 91 6.73 5.49 -13.21
CA LEU A 91 6.67 4.11 -13.71
C LEU A 91 7.17 3.96 -15.15
N GLU A 92 6.94 4.98 -15.98
CA GLU A 92 7.29 4.96 -17.41
C GLU A 92 8.80 5.00 -17.65
N ASP A 93 9.57 5.53 -16.70
CA ASP A 93 11.03 5.61 -16.77
C ASP A 93 11.73 4.41 -16.10
N LEU A 94 10.96 3.56 -15.41
CA LEU A 94 11.49 2.39 -14.71
C LEU A 94 11.50 1.18 -15.64
N ASP A 95 12.61 0.45 -15.62
CA ASP A 95 12.81 -0.75 -16.44
C ASP A 95 12.67 -2.02 -15.55
N PRO A 96 11.78 -2.98 -15.90
CA PRO A 96 11.62 -4.21 -15.12
C PRO A 96 12.90 -5.03 -14.98
N GLU A 97 13.83 -4.96 -15.93
CA GLU A 97 15.08 -5.74 -15.89
C GLU A 97 16.17 -5.07 -15.05
N LYS A 98 16.21 -3.73 -15.02
CA LYS A 98 17.25 -2.96 -14.30
C LYS A 98 16.83 -2.60 -12.88
N ASP A 99 15.61 -2.13 -12.72
CA ASP A 99 15.09 -1.63 -11.44
C ASP A 99 14.36 -2.74 -10.65
N GLY A 100 14.04 -3.86 -11.30
CA GLY A 100 13.49 -5.07 -10.72
C GLY A 100 12.26 -4.79 -9.84
N TRP A 101 12.43 -4.87 -8.53
CA TRP A 101 11.35 -4.72 -7.54
C TRP A 101 10.71 -3.33 -7.53
N LEU A 102 11.48 -2.26 -7.78
CA LEU A 102 10.96 -0.89 -7.75
C LEU A 102 9.89 -0.67 -8.82
N TYR A 103 10.10 -1.23 -10.01
CA TYR A 103 9.13 -1.21 -11.11
C TYR A 103 7.81 -1.87 -10.70
N TRP A 104 7.86 -3.11 -10.19
CA TRP A 104 6.66 -3.85 -9.81
C TRP A 104 5.88 -3.18 -8.66
N ARG A 105 6.59 -2.60 -7.70
CA ARG A 105 5.99 -1.79 -6.63
C ARG A 105 5.26 -0.57 -7.20
N ALA A 106 5.90 0.16 -8.11
CA ALA A 106 5.29 1.32 -8.77
C ALA A 106 4.07 0.92 -9.62
N LEU A 107 4.13 -0.19 -10.35
CA LEU A 107 3.01 -0.73 -11.12
C LEU A 107 1.81 -1.06 -10.22
N ARG A 108 2.07 -1.75 -9.10
CA ARG A 108 1.02 -2.10 -8.14
C ARG A 108 0.38 -0.87 -7.52
N ASN A 109 1.17 0.14 -7.18
CA ASN A 109 0.66 1.41 -6.67
C ASN A 109 -0.24 2.11 -7.70
N ARG A 110 0.14 2.14 -8.98
CA ARG A 110 -0.66 2.72 -10.07
C ARG A 110 -2.00 1.99 -10.22
N GLN A 111 -2.00 0.66 -10.17
CA GLN A 111 -3.23 -0.15 -10.23
C GLN A 111 -4.18 0.15 -9.06
N ILE A 112 -3.65 0.24 -7.83
CA ILE A 112 -4.44 0.58 -6.65
C ILE A 112 -5.05 1.98 -6.79
N GLN A 113 -4.28 2.96 -7.25
CA GLN A 113 -4.77 4.32 -7.48
C GLN A 113 -5.87 4.37 -8.54
N GLN A 114 -5.71 3.64 -9.64
CA GLN A 114 -6.74 3.52 -10.68
C GLN A 114 -8.02 2.89 -10.13
N ASN A 115 -7.92 1.80 -9.37
CA ASN A 115 -9.07 1.14 -8.76
C ASN A 115 -9.82 2.08 -7.81
N ARG A 116 -9.10 2.80 -6.94
CA ARG A 116 -9.70 3.82 -6.05
C ARG A 116 -10.41 4.92 -6.83
N ARG A 117 -9.84 5.37 -7.96
CA ARG A 117 -10.47 6.36 -8.85
C ARG A 117 -11.75 5.80 -9.46
N ILE A 118 -11.72 4.57 -9.96
CA ILE A 118 -12.88 3.89 -10.55
C ILE A 118 -13.99 3.72 -9.51
N GLU A 119 -13.68 3.26 -8.30
CA GLU A 119 -14.64 3.11 -7.21
C GLU A 119 -15.31 4.44 -6.84
N LYS A 120 -14.53 5.53 -6.77
CA LYS A 120 -15.05 6.87 -6.52
C LYS A 120 -15.98 7.37 -7.64
N LEU A 121 -15.70 7.01 -8.89
CA LEU A 121 -16.55 7.38 -10.03
C LEU A 121 -17.84 6.53 -10.04
N LYS A 122 -17.74 5.23 -9.75
CA LYS A 122 -18.90 4.33 -9.64
C LYS A 122 -19.94 4.87 -8.66
N THR A 123 -19.50 5.34 -7.49
CA THR A 123 -20.41 5.89 -6.48
C THR A 123 -20.93 7.27 -6.83
N ARG A 124 -20.13 8.14 -7.47
CA ARG A 124 -20.57 9.49 -7.86
C ARG A 124 -21.66 9.50 -8.92
N PHE A 125 -21.64 8.55 -9.85
CA PHE A 125 -22.57 8.51 -10.97
C PHE A 125 -23.71 7.50 -10.79
N LEU A 126 -23.97 7.01 -9.57
CA LEU A 126 -25.08 6.07 -9.27
C LEU A 126 -26.41 6.50 -9.89
N HIS A 127 -26.75 7.79 -9.78
CA HIS A 127 -27.97 8.37 -10.32
C HIS A 127 -28.01 8.39 -11.86
N LEU A 128 -26.85 8.44 -12.52
CA LEU A 128 -26.73 8.43 -13.97
C LEU A 128 -26.83 7.00 -14.53
N GLN A 129 -26.34 6.00 -13.79
CA GLN A 129 -26.38 4.58 -14.20
C GLN A 129 -27.81 4.03 -14.33
N ASN A 130 -28.76 4.55 -13.53
CA ASN A 130 -30.17 4.16 -13.58
C ASN A 130 -31.06 5.10 -14.42
N SER A 131 -30.46 6.08 -15.11
CA SER A 131 -31.22 7.06 -15.89
C SER A 131 -31.88 6.41 -17.13
N PRO A 132 -33.10 6.84 -17.52
CA PRO A 132 -33.75 6.35 -18.75
C PRO A 132 -32.93 6.55 -20.03
N SER A 133 -32.01 7.53 -20.02
CA SER A 133 -31.11 7.84 -21.15
C SER A 133 -30.01 6.79 -21.33
N MET A 134 -29.38 6.33 -20.23
CA MET A 134 -28.28 5.35 -20.28
C MET A 134 -28.74 3.91 -20.53
N LYS A 135 -29.99 3.56 -20.19
CA LYS A 135 -30.56 2.22 -20.44
C LYS A 135 -30.57 1.81 -21.92
N LYS A 136 -30.58 2.78 -22.84
CA LYS A 136 -30.58 2.52 -24.29
C LYS A 136 -29.26 1.93 -24.80
N TYR A 137 -28.15 2.15 -24.09
CA TYR A 137 -26.81 1.73 -24.50
C TYR A 137 -26.31 0.47 -23.75
N SER A 138 -27.07 -0.04 -22.79
CA SER A 138 -26.71 -1.21 -21.96
C SER A 138 -26.96 -2.58 -22.61
N LYS A 139 -27.55 -2.62 -23.82
CA LYS A 139 -28.07 -3.84 -24.47
C LYS A 139 -27.22 -4.37 -25.63
N PHE A 140 -26.00 -3.89 -25.78
CA PHE A 140 -25.04 -4.39 -26.77
C PHE A 140 -23.86 -5.05 -26.05
#